data_AF-A0A1K0FKR0-F1
#
_entry.id   AF-A0A1K0FKR0-F1
#
_cell.length_a   1.000
_cell.length_b   1.000
_cell.length_c   1.000
_cell.angle_alpha   90.00
_cell.angle_beta   90.00
_cell.angle_gamma   90.00
#
_symmetry.space_group_name_H-M   'P 1'
#
loop_
_entity.id
_entity.type
_entity.pdbx_description
1 polymer ?
#
loop_
_entity_poly.entity_id
_entity_poly.type
_entity_poly.pdbx_seq_one_letter_code
_entity_poly.pdbx_strand_id
1 'polypeptide(L)'
;VADIDDVTAVDFDALAGAAKKGSFAVAVDAGDLAAVRDGLLAAGVEPGTAVGVTGDGTGETQYTTTSTVDSFVAAALGFTGRVVLTVGADVAERDKLSWWENRPLYGWKVLVPRTKEQAGAMSARLRAYGAIPCEVPTIAVEPPRTPAQMERAVKGLVDGRYAWVVFTSVNAVRAVWEKFAEHGLDARHFGGVKIACIGEATADAVRAFGIQPELIPAGDQSSEGLLAEFSPHDEILDPVGRVLLPRADIATETLAAGLIERGWEVDDVTAYRTVRAAPPPAEIRDAIKSGGFDAVLFTSSSTVRNLVGIAGKPHARTVVAVIGPKTAETATEFGLRVDVQPQHASVPDLVEALASYAVELREKLAAMPAKQRRGSKVQGPTALRFR
;
A
#
# COMPACT_ATOMS: atom_id res chain seq x y z
N VAL A 1 14.72 -15.14 30.47
CA VAL A 1 13.36 -14.70 30.13
C VAL A 1 12.41 -15.62 30.86
N ALA A 2 11.56 -15.08 31.74
CA ALA A 2 10.54 -15.86 32.44
C ALA A 2 9.15 -15.35 32.05
N ASP A 3 8.18 -16.26 32.05
CA ASP A 3 6.80 -15.98 31.70
C ASP A 3 5.98 -16.02 33.01
N ILE A 4 5.43 -14.88 33.44
CA ILE A 4 4.66 -14.74 34.68
C ILE A 4 3.17 -14.80 34.36
N ASP A 5 2.60 -16.00 34.47
CA ASP A 5 1.16 -16.22 34.38
C ASP A 5 0.42 -15.99 35.71
N ASP A 6 1.13 -16.15 36.83
CA ASP A 6 0.60 -15.92 38.18
C ASP A 6 1.67 -15.22 39.03
N VAL A 7 1.40 -13.96 39.38
CA VAL A 7 2.32 -13.12 40.16
C VAL A 7 2.58 -13.71 41.55
N THR A 8 1.63 -14.47 42.12
CA THR A 8 1.77 -15.02 43.47
C THR A 8 2.78 -16.16 43.55
N ALA A 9 3.08 -16.79 42.42
CA ALA A 9 4.05 -17.88 42.32
C ALA A 9 5.47 -17.40 41.96
N VAL A 10 5.68 -16.08 41.84
CA VAL A 10 6.97 -15.51 41.41
C VAL A 10 7.99 -15.54 42.54
N ASP A 11 9.17 -16.09 42.25
CA ASP A 11 10.35 -16.00 43.11
C ASP A 11 11.03 -14.63 42.93
N PHE A 12 10.58 -13.65 43.70
CA PHE A 12 11.12 -12.28 43.65
C PHE A 12 12.57 -12.18 44.15
N ASP A 13 13.01 -13.08 45.04
CA ASP A 13 14.40 -13.12 45.51
C ASP A 13 15.34 -13.54 44.37
N ALA A 14 14.94 -14.51 43.54
CA ALA A 14 15.67 -14.88 42.34
C ALA A 14 15.73 -13.73 41.31
N LEU A 15 14.63 -13.00 41.10
CA LEU A 15 14.60 -11.82 40.22
C LEU A 15 15.49 -10.70 40.74
N ALA A 16 15.47 -10.43 42.05
CA ALA A 16 16.36 -9.45 42.67
C ALA A 16 17.84 -9.84 42.54
N GLY A 17 18.14 -11.14 42.70
CA GLY A 17 19.46 -11.69 42.43
C GLY A 17 19.91 -11.53 40.97
N ALA A 18 18.98 -11.65 40.02
CA ALA A 18 19.24 -11.43 38.60
C ALA A 18 19.50 -9.95 38.28
N ALA A 19 18.70 -9.02 38.82
CA ALA A 19 18.93 -7.58 38.68
C ALA A 19 20.30 -7.14 39.20
N LYS A 20 20.80 -7.77 40.27
CA LYS A 20 22.15 -7.48 40.80
C LYS A 20 23.28 -7.97 39.90
N LYS A 21 23.04 -9.00 39.07
CA LYS A 21 24.03 -9.60 38.17
C LYS A 21 24.05 -8.96 36.77
N GLY A 22 23.05 -8.18 36.42
CA GLY A 22 22.89 -7.60 35.09
C GLY A 22 21.44 -7.21 34.83
N SER A 23 20.91 -7.63 33.69
CA SER A 23 19.51 -7.39 33.34
C SER A 23 18.74 -8.68 33.15
N PHE A 24 17.43 -8.61 33.35
CA PHE A 24 16.51 -9.69 33.02
C PHE A 24 15.29 -9.14 32.30
N ALA A 25 14.59 -10.03 31.60
CA ALA A 25 13.30 -9.73 31.00
C ALA A 25 12.26 -10.77 31.44
N VAL A 26 11.05 -10.31 31.74
CA VAL A 26 9.89 -11.15 32.04
C VAL A 26 8.68 -10.72 31.24
N ALA A 27 7.86 -11.67 30.80
CA ALA A 27 6.57 -11.39 30.21
C ALA A 27 5.51 -11.43 31.31
N VAL A 28 4.67 -10.39 31.41
CA VAL A 28 3.63 -10.28 32.44
C VAL A 28 2.38 -9.61 31.86
N ASP A 29 1.21 -9.83 32.45
CA ASP A 29 0.03 -9.03 32.10
C ASP A 29 0.17 -7.58 32.59
N ALA A 30 -0.30 -6.62 31.79
CA ALA A 30 -0.26 -5.20 32.15
C ALA A 30 -1.04 -4.89 33.45
N GLY A 31 -2.08 -5.66 33.77
CA GLY A 31 -2.84 -5.54 35.02
C GLY A 31 -2.04 -5.88 36.26
N ASP A 32 -0.98 -6.68 36.12
CA ASP A 32 -0.17 -7.23 37.19
C ASP A 32 1.11 -6.43 37.49
N LEU A 33 1.38 -5.38 36.70
CA LEU A 33 2.59 -4.56 36.83
C LEU A 33 2.76 -3.95 38.23
N ALA A 34 1.67 -3.59 38.90
CA ALA A 34 1.72 -3.04 40.26
C ALA A 34 2.18 -4.09 41.28
N ALA A 35 1.67 -5.31 41.19
CA ALA A 35 2.07 -6.40 42.08
C ALA A 35 3.53 -6.82 41.84
N VAL A 36 3.97 -6.85 40.58
CA VAL A 36 5.38 -7.11 40.24
C VAL A 36 6.30 -6.02 40.81
N ARG A 37 5.93 -4.74 40.70
CA ARG A 37 6.69 -3.64 41.31
C ARG A 37 6.88 -3.87 42.81
N ASP A 38 5.78 -4.13 43.51
CA ASP A 38 5.78 -4.24 44.97
C ASP A 38 6.61 -5.44 45.43
N GLY A 39 6.54 -6.56 44.69
CA GLY A 39 7.39 -7.73 44.93
C GLY A 39 8.88 -7.46 44.70
N LEU A 40 9.24 -6.75 43.62
CA LEU A 40 10.64 -6.37 43.35
C LEU A 40 11.20 -5.44 44.43
N LEU A 41 10.41 -4.45 44.87
CA LEU A 41 10.81 -3.55 45.96
C LEU A 41 10.97 -4.29 47.29
N ALA A 42 10.05 -5.21 47.61
CA ALA A 42 10.12 -6.02 48.82
C ALA A 42 11.34 -6.97 48.85
N ALA A 43 11.73 -7.52 47.69
CA ALA A 43 12.93 -8.34 47.53
C ALA A 43 14.24 -7.52 47.47
N GLY A 44 14.16 -6.19 47.64
CA GLY A 44 15.33 -5.31 47.73
C GLY A 44 15.96 -4.96 46.40
N VAL A 45 15.18 -4.91 45.31
CA VAL A 45 15.60 -4.23 44.08
C VAL A 45 15.55 -2.72 44.31
N GLU A 46 16.62 -2.01 43.94
CA GLU A 46 16.72 -0.56 44.13
C GLU A 46 15.60 0.17 43.38
N PRO A 47 14.88 1.12 44.01
CA PRO A 47 13.79 1.86 43.38
C PRO A 47 14.18 2.56 42.08
N GLY A 48 15.45 3.00 41.99
CA GLY A 48 16.02 3.66 40.82
C GLY A 48 16.57 2.72 39.75
N THR A 49 16.47 1.39 39.90
CA THR A 49 16.88 0.45 38.84
C THR A 49 16.05 0.72 37.58
N ALA A 50 16.72 0.80 36.43
CA ALA A 50 16.07 1.10 35.15
C ALA A 50 15.14 -0.04 34.72
N VAL A 51 13.99 0.35 34.17
CA VAL A 51 12.93 -0.55 33.70
C VAL A 51 12.44 -0.11 32.33
N GLY A 52 12.35 -1.06 31.41
CA GLY A 52 11.66 -0.90 30.13
C GLY A 52 10.39 -1.73 30.11
N VAL A 53 9.26 -1.15 29.72
CA VAL A 53 8.01 -1.89 29.48
C VAL A 53 7.69 -1.83 27.99
N THR A 54 7.70 -2.99 27.33
CA THR A 54 7.38 -3.13 25.91
C THR A 54 6.04 -3.83 25.73
N GLY A 55 5.10 -3.15 25.07
CA GLY A 55 3.80 -3.69 24.68
C GLY A 55 3.79 -4.03 23.20
N ASP A 56 2.90 -4.95 22.79
CA ASP A 56 2.79 -5.45 21.41
C ASP A 56 4.16 -5.85 20.82
N GLY A 57 4.99 -6.51 21.62
CA GLY A 57 6.33 -6.92 21.23
C GLY A 57 6.31 -7.71 19.92
N THR A 58 7.24 -7.41 19.01
CA THR A 58 7.33 -7.95 17.64
C THR A 58 6.21 -7.52 16.67
N GLY A 59 5.19 -6.80 17.14
CA GLY A 59 4.09 -6.27 16.34
C GLY A 59 4.41 -4.93 15.67
N GLU A 60 3.58 -4.55 14.70
CA GLU A 60 3.67 -3.25 14.01
C GLU A 60 3.31 -2.07 14.94
N THR A 61 2.62 -2.36 16.06
CA THR A 61 2.26 -1.37 17.06
C THR A 61 3.12 -1.45 18.33
N GLN A 62 4.24 -2.19 18.30
CA GLN A 62 5.18 -2.29 19.41
C GLN A 62 5.50 -0.90 19.97
N TYR A 63 5.53 -0.77 21.29
CA TYR A 63 5.93 0.47 21.93
C TYR A 63 6.61 0.17 23.25
N THR A 64 7.72 0.85 23.51
CA THR A 64 8.49 0.71 24.74
C THR A 64 8.56 2.02 25.50
N THR A 65 8.20 2.01 26.79
CA THR A 65 8.47 3.11 27.73
C THR A 65 9.67 2.76 28.60
N THR A 66 10.45 3.76 29.01
CA THR A 66 11.58 3.58 29.93
C THR A 66 11.39 4.45 31.18
N SER A 67 11.65 3.87 32.34
CA SER A 67 11.58 4.54 33.63
C SER A 67 12.42 3.78 34.66
N THR A 68 12.04 3.86 35.93
CA THR A 68 12.65 3.13 37.05
C THR A 68 11.64 2.21 37.74
N VAL A 69 12.11 1.33 38.63
CA VAL A 69 11.27 0.38 39.39
C VAL A 69 10.15 1.09 40.14
N ASP A 70 10.39 2.25 40.74
CA ASP A 70 9.35 3.01 41.46
C ASP A 70 8.21 3.56 40.56
N SER A 71 8.49 3.81 39.28
CA SER A 71 7.66 4.65 38.41
C SER A 71 7.12 3.94 37.16
N PHE A 72 7.58 2.72 36.85
CA PHE A 72 7.20 2.05 35.59
C PHE A 72 5.73 1.74 35.46
N VAL A 73 5.02 1.53 36.57
CA VAL A 73 3.56 1.33 36.54
C VAL A 73 2.86 2.58 36.02
N ALA A 74 3.32 3.77 36.42
CA ALA A 74 2.80 5.03 35.93
C ALA A 74 3.24 5.29 34.48
N ALA A 75 4.48 4.94 34.13
CA ALA A 75 5.01 5.07 32.77
C ALA A 75 4.33 4.12 31.77
N ALA A 76 3.80 2.98 32.23
CA ALA A 76 3.09 1.98 31.44
C ALA A 76 1.56 2.18 31.43
N LEU A 77 1.06 3.34 31.87
CA LEU A 77 -0.37 3.66 31.78
C LEU A 77 -0.87 3.57 30.33
N GLY A 78 -1.87 2.72 30.10
CA GLY A 78 -2.47 2.50 28.77
C GLY A 78 -1.95 1.29 28.02
N PHE A 79 -0.95 0.58 28.55
CA PHE A 79 -0.58 -0.75 28.07
C PHE A 79 -1.69 -1.74 28.45
N THR A 80 -1.95 -2.71 27.57
CA THR A 80 -3.01 -3.71 27.77
C THR A 80 -2.51 -5.09 27.37
N GLY A 81 -2.99 -6.13 28.06
CA GLY A 81 -2.62 -7.52 27.80
C GLY A 81 -1.16 -7.78 28.14
N ARG A 82 -0.54 -8.71 27.39
CA ARG A 82 0.82 -9.16 27.65
C ARG A 82 1.86 -8.09 27.31
N VAL A 83 2.76 -7.80 28.26
CA VAL A 83 3.89 -6.89 28.09
C VAL A 83 5.20 -7.57 28.47
N VAL A 84 6.31 -7.11 27.91
CA VAL A 84 7.66 -7.53 28.28
C VAL A 84 8.28 -6.45 29.17
N LEU A 85 8.53 -6.83 30.43
CA LEU A 85 9.21 -6.02 31.42
C LEU A 85 10.71 -6.36 31.42
N THR A 86 11.54 -5.42 31.01
CA THR A 86 13.01 -5.53 31.10
C THR A 86 13.50 -4.72 32.28
N VAL A 87 14.29 -5.30 33.17
CA VAL A 87 14.81 -4.65 34.38
C VAL A 87 16.33 -4.80 34.41
N GLY A 88 17.04 -3.69 34.64
CA GLY A 88 18.50 -3.70 34.79
C GLY A 88 19.24 -2.70 33.90
N ALA A 89 20.57 -2.77 33.92
CA ALA A 89 21.45 -1.78 33.30
C ALA A 89 21.30 -1.68 31.77
N ASP A 90 20.93 -2.78 31.09
CA ASP A 90 20.82 -2.81 29.62
C ASP A 90 19.63 -1.99 29.10
N VAL A 91 18.69 -1.60 29.97
CA VAL A 91 17.62 -0.64 29.62
C VAL A 91 18.20 0.70 29.17
N ALA A 92 19.38 1.09 29.66
CA ALA A 92 20.06 2.32 29.23
C ALA A 92 20.49 2.28 27.75
N GLU A 93 20.66 1.10 27.16
CA GLU A 93 21.02 0.94 25.74
C GLU A 93 19.80 1.06 24.82
N ARG A 94 18.59 1.21 25.37
CA ARG A 94 17.33 1.25 24.62
C ARG A 94 17.32 2.34 23.54
N ASP A 95 17.87 3.52 23.79
CA ASP A 95 17.91 4.59 22.78
C ASP A 95 18.76 4.21 21.56
N LYS A 96 19.81 3.41 21.76
CA LYS A 96 20.66 2.89 20.68
C LYS A 96 20.00 1.70 19.97
N LEU A 97 19.31 0.85 20.72
CA LEU A 97 18.71 -0.39 20.21
C LEU A 97 17.33 -0.18 19.57
N SER A 98 16.70 0.99 19.74
CA SER A 98 15.37 1.30 19.19
C SER A 98 15.40 1.75 17.73
N TRP A 99 16.24 1.13 16.91
CA TRP A 99 16.42 1.45 15.50
C TRP A 99 15.11 1.37 14.69
N TRP A 100 14.16 0.53 15.12
CA TRP A 100 12.84 0.40 14.49
C TRP A 100 11.84 1.44 14.99
N GLU A 101 11.72 1.62 16.32
CA GLU A 101 10.79 2.57 16.92
C GLU A 101 11.18 4.04 16.65
N ASN A 102 12.44 4.29 16.29
CA ASN A 102 12.96 5.60 15.90
C ASN A 102 12.71 5.96 14.43
N ARG A 103 12.10 5.07 13.64
CA ARG A 103 11.82 5.34 12.22
C ARG A 103 10.86 6.54 12.06
N PRO A 104 11.01 7.35 10.99
CA PRO A 104 10.26 8.60 10.83
C PRO A 104 8.73 8.45 10.85
N LEU A 105 8.22 7.35 10.30
CA LEU A 105 6.79 7.07 10.21
C LEU A 105 6.36 5.93 11.14
N TYR A 106 7.12 5.67 12.20
CA TYR A 106 6.88 4.52 13.06
C TYR A 106 5.44 4.48 13.62
N GLY A 107 4.70 3.43 13.24
CA GLY A 107 3.31 3.18 13.61
C GLY A 107 2.27 4.11 12.98
N TRP A 108 2.65 4.96 12.02
CA TRP A 108 1.68 5.73 11.25
C TRP A 108 0.84 4.79 10.39
N LYS A 109 -0.48 4.85 10.54
CA LYS A 109 -1.42 4.18 9.63
C LYS A 109 -1.61 5.05 8.39
N VAL A 110 -1.10 4.56 7.26
CA VAL A 110 -1.06 5.33 6.01
C VAL A 110 -2.03 4.73 5.00
N LEU A 111 -3.04 5.50 4.62
CA LEU A 111 -3.99 5.13 3.58
C LEU A 111 -3.35 5.26 2.20
N VAL A 112 -3.40 4.19 1.42
CA VAL A 112 -2.83 4.08 0.08
C VAL A 112 -3.96 3.77 -0.92
N PRO A 113 -4.55 4.80 -1.54
CA PRO A 113 -5.50 4.63 -2.62
C PRO A 113 -4.76 4.11 -3.86
N ARG A 114 -5.07 2.90 -4.31
CA ARG A 114 -4.33 2.25 -5.39
C ARG A 114 -5.14 2.03 -6.65
N THR A 115 -4.44 2.09 -7.78
CA THR A 115 -4.77 1.34 -9.00
C THR A 115 -4.04 0.00 -8.91
N LYS A 116 -4.60 -1.08 -9.47
CA LYS A 116 -4.30 -2.49 -9.14
C LYS A 116 -2.80 -2.89 -9.16
N GLU A 117 -1.93 -2.15 -9.84
CA GLU A 117 -0.55 -2.56 -10.17
C GLU A 117 0.58 -1.75 -9.49
N GLN A 118 0.30 -0.65 -8.76
CA GLN A 118 1.36 0.27 -8.27
C GLN A 118 1.56 0.32 -6.75
N ALA A 119 0.80 -0.42 -5.95
CA ALA A 119 0.83 -0.28 -4.49
C ALA A 119 2.00 -0.99 -3.80
N GLY A 120 2.47 -2.12 -4.33
CA GLY A 120 3.51 -2.94 -3.67
C GLY A 120 4.78 -2.14 -3.39
N ALA A 121 5.26 -1.37 -4.37
CA ALA A 121 6.46 -0.55 -4.22
C ALA A 121 6.28 0.59 -3.21
N MET A 122 5.12 1.26 -3.20
CA MET A 122 4.84 2.33 -2.24
C MET A 122 4.66 1.79 -0.82
N SER A 123 3.89 0.72 -0.65
CA SER A 123 3.70 0.05 0.64
C SER A 123 5.01 -0.50 1.21
N ALA A 124 5.87 -1.10 0.37
CA ALA A 124 7.20 -1.56 0.81
C ALA A 124 8.06 -0.40 1.30
N ARG A 125 8.06 0.74 0.59
CA ARG A 125 8.76 1.96 1.02
C ARG A 125 8.21 2.50 2.33
N LEU A 126 6.89 2.62 2.46
CA LEU A 126 6.25 3.06 3.71
C LEU A 126 6.66 2.18 4.90
N ARG A 127 6.65 0.85 4.73
CA ARG A 127 7.14 -0.08 5.76
C ARG A 127 8.61 0.14 6.10
N ALA A 128 9.48 0.44 5.14
CA ALA A 128 10.88 0.74 5.42
C ALA A 128 11.08 1.99 6.30
N TYR A 129 10.10 2.90 6.32
CA TYR A 129 10.03 4.06 7.21
C TYR A 129 9.23 3.80 8.50
N GLY A 130 8.83 2.54 8.78
CA GLY A 130 8.11 2.13 9.98
C GLY A 130 6.59 2.32 9.94
N ALA A 131 6.02 2.70 8.78
CA ALA A 131 4.59 2.90 8.63
C ALA A 131 3.81 1.60 8.39
N ILE A 132 2.50 1.65 8.65
CA ILE A 132 1.52 0.59 8.43
C ILE A 132 0.64 0.99 7.23
N PRO A 133 0.96 0.54 6.00
CA PRO A 133 0.18 0.90 4.81
C PRO A 133 -1.14 0.11 4.76
N CYS A 134 -2.24 0.82 4.53
CA CYS A 134 -3.56 0.26 4.25
C CYS A 134 -3.96 0.56 2.82
N GLU A 135 -3.96 -0.47 1.97
CA GLU A 135 -4.26 -0.31 0.56
C GLU A 135 -5.77 -0.36 0.29
N VAL A 136 -6.29 0.67 -0.37
CA VAL A 136 -7.69 0.73 -0.82
C VAL A 136 -7.72 0.81 -2.35
N PRO A 137 -8.21 -0.24 -3.04
CA PRO A 137 -8.44 -0.18 -4.48
C PRO A 137 -9.44 0.95 -4.79
N THR A 138 -9.07 1.83 -5.71
CA THR A 138 -9.93 2.94 -6.16
C THR A 138 -10.49 2.73 -7.56
N ILE A 139 -9.95 1.77 -8.29
CA ILE A 139 -10.35 1.38 -9.63
C ILE A 139 -10.57 -0.14 -9.65
N ALA A 140 -11.60 -0.58 -10.36
CA ALA A 140 -11.85 -1.98 -10.69
C ALA A 140 -11.91 -2.15 -12.20
N VAL A 141 -11.52 -3.35 -12.65
CA VAL A 141 -11.67 -3.80 -14.02
C VAL A 141 -12.89 -4.69 -14.06
N GLU A 142 -13.87 -4.32 -14.88
CA GLU A 142 -15.09 -5.09 -15.09
C GLU A 142 -15.17 -5.62 -16.52
N PRO A 143 -15.92 -6.72 -16.76
CA PRO A 143 -16.29 -7.14 -18.10
C PRO A 143 -17.02 -6.01 -18.88
N PRO A 144 -17.00 -6.05 -20.23
CA PRO A 144 -17.75 -5.11 -21.05
C PRO A 144 -19.25 -5.20 -20.75
N ARG A 145 -19.99 -4.09 -20.95
CA ARG A 145 -21.45 -4.06 -20.73
C ARG A 145 -22.18 -5.08 -21.58
N THR A 146 -21.67 -5.32 -22.78
CA THR A 146 -22.23 -6.23 -23.77
C THR A 146 -21.17 -7.26 -24.17
N PRO A 147 -21.36 -8.56 -23.83
CA PRO A 147 -20.40 -9.61 -24.17
C PRO A 147 -20.27 -9.89 -25.67
N ALA A 148 -21.31 -9.57 -26.45
CA ALA A 148 -21.45 -9.98 -27.86
C ALA A 148 -20.28 -9.56 -28.78
N GLN A 149 -19.63 -8.42 -28.53
CA GLN A 149 -18.47 -8.01 -29.33
C GLN A 149 -17.26 -8.90 -29.06
N MET A 150 -17.00 -9.19 -27.77
CA MET A 150 -15.92 -10.10 -27.37
C MET A 150 -16.17 -11.53 -27.83
N GLU A 151 -17.40 -12.03 -27.72
CA GLU A 151 -17.77 -13.36 -28.22
C GLU A 151 -17.57 -13.48 -29.74
N ARG A 152 -17.97 -12.44 -30.49
CA ARG A 152 -17.73 -12.39 -31.94
C ARG A 152 -16.25 -12.34 -32.28
N ALA A 153 -15.47 -11.58 -31.51
CA ALA A 153 -14.03 -11.47 -31.70
C ALA A 153 -13.31 -12.79 -31.42
N VAL A 154 -13.64 -13.47 -30.31
CA VAL A 154 -13.09 -14.80 -29.96
C VAL A 154 -13.43 -15.81 -31.05
N LYS A 155 -14.69 -15.85 -31.49
CA LYS A 155 -15.10 -16.71 -32.62
C LYS A 155 -14.35 -16.36 -33.90
N GLY A 156 -14.19 -15.06 -34.20
CA GLY A 156 -13.44 -14.60 -35.37
C GLY A 156 -11.97 -15.01 -35.34
N LEU A 157 -11.36 -15.02 -34.15
CA LEU A 157 -9.98 -15.47 -33.94
C LEU A 157 -9.85 -16.96 -34.21
N VAL A 158 -10.75 -17.79 -33.68
CA VAL A 158 -10.79 -19.24 -33.95
C VAL A 158 -11.08 -19.54 -35.42
N ASP A 159 -11.94 -18.74 -36.07
CA ASP A 159 -12.28 -18.88 -37.48
C ASP A 159 -11.15 -18.37 -38.42
N GLY A 160 -10.04 -17.85 -37.89
CA GLY A 160 -8.90 -17.35 -38.68
C GLY A 160 -9.15 -16.01 -39.38
N ARG A 161 -10.02 -15.16 -38.85
CA ARG A 161 -10.40 -13.86 -39.46
C ARG A 161 -9.39 -12.74 -39.23
N TYR A 162 -8.41 -12.93 -38.34
CA TYR A 162 -7.45 -11.91 -37.96
C TYR A 162 -6.05 -12.35 -38.34
N ALA A 163 -5.28 -11.45 -38.96
CA ALA A 163 -3.84 -11.63 -39.11
C ALA A 163 -3.09 -11.21 -37.84
N TRP A 164 -3.65 -10.24 -37.11
CA TRP A 164 -3.03 -9.69 -35.91
C TRP A 164 -4.00 -9.56 -34.75
N VAL A 165 -3.47 -9.75 -33.53
CA VAL A 165 -4.07 -9.26 -32.29
C VAL A 165 -3.11 -8.27 -31.64
N VAL A 166 -3.60 -7.08 -31.30
CA VAL A 166 -2.77 -6.02 -30.71
C VAL A 166 -3.17 -5.78 -29.26
N PHE A 167 -2.29 -6.12 -28.32
CA PHE A 167 -2.51 -5.91 -26.90
C PHE A 167 -1.80 -4.66 -26.39
N THR A 168 -2.59 -3.70 -25.90
CA THR A 168 -2.08 -2.46 -25.28
C THR A 168 -2.12 -2.47 -23.75
N SER A 169 -2.62 -3.56 -23.14
CA SER A 169 -2.69 -3.70 -21.70
C SER A 169 -2.72 -5.17 -21.27
N VAL A 170 -2.08 -5.46 -20.14
CA VAL A 170 -2.22 -6.74 -19.41
C VAL A 170 -3.69 -7.10 -19.16
N ASN A 171 -4.56 -6.12 -18.93
CA ASN A 171 -5.99 -6.38 -18.70
C ASN A 171 -6.71 -6.86 -19.97
N ALA A 172 -6.32 -6.37 -21.15
CA ALA A 172 -6.87 -6.86 -22.41
C ALA A 172 -6.43 -8.30 -22.69
N VAL A 173 -5.17 -8.61 -22.41
CA VAL A 173 -4.61 -9.97 -22.48
C VAL A 173 -5.40 -10.93 -21.60
N ARG A 174 -5.64 -10.55 -20.33
CA ARG A 174 -6.45 -11.35 -19.39
C ARG A 174 -7.89 -11.50 -19.85
N ALA A 175 -8.55 -10.42 -20.30
CA ALA A 175 -9.95 -10.47 -20.72
C ALA A 175 -10.17 -11.40 -21.93
N VAL A 176 -9.26 -11.38 -22.92
CA VAL A 176 -9.30 -12.33 -24.04
C VAL A 176 -9.07 -13.76 -23.54
N TRP A 177 -8.07 -13.97 -22.68
CA TRP A 177 -7.75 -15.30 -22.18
C TRP A 177 -8.85 -15.92 -21.32
N GLU A 178 -9.47 -15.13 -20.43
CA GLU A 178 -10.62 -15.57 -19.63
C GLU A 178 -11.77 -16.02 -20.54
N LYS A 179 -12.04 -15.30 -21.62
CA LYS A 179 -13.05 -15.70 -22.60
C LYS A 179 -12.68 -16.97 -23.35
N PHE A 180 -11.41 -17.17 -23.69
CA PHE A 180 -10.95 -18.43 -24.30
C PHE A 180 -11.17 -19.60 -23.34
N ALA A 181 -10.80 -19.45 -22.08
CA ALA A 181 -10.98 -20.49 -21.06
C ALA A 181 -12.46 -20.82 -20.83
N GLU A 182 -13.35 -19.82 -20.79
CA GLU A 182 -14.81 -20.03 -20.70
C GLU A 182 -15.36 -20.89 -21.86
N HIS A 183 -14.76 -20.80 -23.04
CA HIS A 183 -15.13 -21.59 -24.22
C HIS A 183 -14.33 -22.90 -24.37
N GLY A 184 -13.47 -23.25 -23.40
CA GLY A 184 -12.61 -24.43 -23.48
C GLY A 184 -11.52 -24.34 -24.54
N LEU A 185 -11.18 -23.13 -24.96
CA LEU A 185 -10.12 -22.84 -25.92
C LEU A 185 -8.78 -22.65 -25.20
N ASP A 186 -7.69 -22.75 -25.96
CA ASP A 186 -6.32 -22.59 -25.47
C ASP A 186 -5.44 -21.86 -26.48
N ALA A 187 -4.16 -21.68 -26.14
CA ALA A 187 -3.17 -20.95 -26.93
C ALA A 187 -3.02 -21.46 -28.37
N ARG A 188 -3.33 -22.74 -28.66
CA ARG A 188 -3.22 -23.29 -30.02
C ARG A 188 -4.18 -22.63 -31.00
N HIS A 189 -5.25 -22.03 -30.48
CA HIS A 189 -6.24 -21.32 -31.27
C HIS A 189 -5.78 -19.93 -31.73
N PHE A 190 -4.62 -19.45 -31.26
CA PHE A 190 -3.92 -18.29 -31.84
C PHE A 190 -3.04 -18.70 -33.03
N GLY A 191 -3.01 -19.98 -33.41
CA GLY A 191 -2.21 -20.47 -34.53
C GLY A 191 -2.53 -19.74 -35.83
N GLY A 192 -1.51 -19.16 -36.46
CA GLY A 192 -1.65 -18.38 -37.70
C GLY A 192 -1.96 -16.89 -37.49
N VAL A 193 -2.11 -16.45 -36.24
CA VAL A 193 -2.32 -15.03 -35.89
C VAL A 193 -1.06 -14.48 -35.23
N LYS A 194 -0.58 -13.35 -35.72
CA LYS A 194 0.55 -12.63 -35.12
C LYS A 194 0.06 -11.77 -33.94
N ILE A 195 0.90 -11.56 -32.95
CA ILE A 195 0.62 -10.80 -31.76
C ILE A 195 1.57 -9.62 -31.64
N ALA A 196 1.01 -8.44 -31.46
CA ALA A 196 1.74 -7.24 -31.11
C ALA A 196 1.42 -6.80 -29.68
N CYS A 197 2.43 -6.40 -28.92
CA CYS A 197 2.27 -5.85 -27.58
C CYS A 197 2.88 -4.46 -27.49
N ILE A 198 2.23 -3.54 -26.79
CA ILE A 198 2.72 -2.16 -26.64
C ILE A 198 4.01 -2.07 -25.80
N GLY A 199 4.30 -3.06 -24.96
CA GLY A 199 5.47 -3.06 -24.08
C GLY A 199 5.65 -4.36 -23.32
N GLU A 200 6.80 -4.48 -22.64
CA GLU A 200 7.27 -5.73 -22.04
C GLU A 200 6.33 -6.32 -20.99
N ALA A 201 5.71 -5.50 -20.14
CA ALA A 201 4.77 -6.02 -19.14
C ALA A 201 3.55 -6.72 -19.77
N THR A 202 3.07 -6.20 -20.91
CA THR A 202 1.99 -6.82 -21.68
C THR A 202 2.48 -8.06 -22.41
N ALA A 203 3.70 -8.02 -22.96
CA ALA A 203 4.33 -9.17 -23.60
C ALA A 203 4.55 -10.33 -22.63
N ASP A 204 5.01 -10.07 -21.41
CA ASP A 204 5.16 -11.07 -20.36
C ASP A 204 3.83 -11.74 -19.99
N ALA A 205 2.74 -10.96 -19.97
CA ALA A 205 1.41 -11.51 -19.75
C ALA A 205 0.97 -12.45 -20.89
N VAL A 206 1.32 -12.14 -22.15
CA VAL A 206 1.06 -13.03 -23.30
C VAL A 206 1.95 -14.28 -23.24
N ARG A 207 3.24 -14.11 -22.90
CA ARG A 207 4.20 -15.22 -22.73
C ARG A 207 3.78 -16.19 -21.64
N ALA A 208 3.13 -15.71 -20.58
CA ALA A 208 2.58 -16.56 -19.52
C ALA A 208 1.52 -17.56 -20.02
N PHE A 209 0.91 -17.31 -21.19
CA PHE A 209 -0.01 -18.22 -21.86
C PHE A 209 0.66 -19.11 -22.90
N GLY A 210 1.99 -19.06 -23.01
CA GLY A 210 2.78 -19.86 -23.95
C GLY A 210 2.87 -19.28 -25.36
N ILE A 211 2.55 -17.99 -25.55
CA ILE A 211 2.62 -17.32 -26.85
C ILE A 211 3.74 -16.28 -26.84
N GLN A 212 4.59 -16.29 -27.86
CA GLN A 212 5.64 -15.29 -28.03
C GLN A 212 5.14 -14.18 -28.97
N PRO A 213 5.04 -12.92 -28.52
CA PRO A 213 4.67 -11.81 -29.40
C PRO A 213 5.71 -11.59 -30.50
N GLU A 214 5.24 -11.38 -31.72
CA GLU A 214 6.03 -11.08 -32.91
C GLU A 214 6.53 -9.64 -32.92
N LEU A 215 5.75 -8.71 -32.35
CA LEU A 215 6.09 -7.30 -32.33
C LEU A 215 5.96 -6.71 -30.93
N ILE A 216 7.05 -6.12 -30.46
CA ILE A 216 7.12 -5.28 -29.27
C ILE A 216 8.01 -4.10 -29.67
N PRO A 217 7.56 -2.84 -29.53
CA PRO A 217 8.35 -1.70 -29.95
C PRO A 217 9.65 -1.64 -29.13
N ALA A 218 10.79 -1.54 -29.82
CA ALA A 218 12.11 -1.58 -29.19
C ALA A 218 12.44 -0.28 -28.44
N GLY A 219 11.84 0.83 -28.89
CA GLY A 219 12.03 2.17 -28.31
C GLY A 219 10.87 2.59 -27.43
N ASP A 220 9.93 3.34 -28.03
CA ASP A 220 8.82 3.94 -27.31
C ASP A 220 7.69 2.93 -27.08
N GLN A 221 7.44 2.56 -25.82
CA GLN A 221 6.37 1.63 -25.42
C GLN A 221 5.01 2.35 -25.36
N SER A 222 4.63 2.96 -26.48
CA SER A 222 3.42 3.76 -26.68
C SER A 222 2.65 3.29 -27.91
N SER A 223 1.44 3.81 -28.10
CA SER A 223 0.64 3.51 -29.31
C SER A 223 1.37 4.00 -30.56
N GLU A 224 2.02 5.16 -30.46
CA GLU A 224 2.79 5.79 -31.52
C GLU A 224 4.05 4.99 -31.86
N GLY A 225 4.78 4.52 -30.84
CA GLY A 225 5.95 3.67 -31.03
C GLY A 225 5.60 2.32 -31.66
N LEU A 226 4.50 1.71 -31.21
CA LEU A 226 4.00 0.49 -31.84
C LEU A 226 3.62 0.72 -33.31
N LEU A 227 2.91 1.82 -33.62
CA LEU A 227 2.56 2.17 -35.00
C LEU A 227 3.78 2.43 -35.88
N ALA A 228 4.86 3.00 -35.34
CA ALA A 228 6.07 3.28 -36.11
C ALA A 228 6.74 1.99 -36.62
N GLU A 229 6.62 0.89 -35.87
CA GLU A 229 7.19 -0.41 -36.21
C GLU A 229 6.16 -1.37 -36.86
N PHE A 230 4.87 -1.04 -36.81
CA PHE A 230 3.81 -1.84 -37.43
C PHE A 230 3.82 -1.67 -38.96
N SER A 231 4.05 -2.77 -39.68
CA SER A 231 4.13 -2.78 -41.14
C SER A 231 2.79 -2.41 -41.80
N PRO A 232 2.80 -1.67 -42.92
CA PRO A 232 1.59 -1.45 -43.70
C PRO A 232 1.05 -2.78 -44.25
N HIS A 233 -0.26 -2.86 -44.45
CA HIS A 233 -0.90 -4.00 -45.06
C HIS A 233 -0.47 -4.14 -46.52
N ASP A 234 -0.12 -5.36 -46.93
CA ASP A 234 0.20 -5.70 -48.30
C ASP A 234 -0.69 -6.86 -48.76
N GLU A 235 -1.52 -6.65 -49.79
CA GLU A 235 -2.49 -7.65 -50.26
C GLU A 235 -1.87 -8.97 -50.75
N ILE A 236 -0.59 -8.96 -51.13
CA ILE A 236 0.14 -10.13 -51.61
C ILE A 236 0.74 -10.90 -50.43
N LEU A 237 1.31 -10.19 -49.46
CA LEU A 237 1.99 -10.79 -48.30
C LEU A 237 1.04 -11.15 -47.16
N ASP A 238 -0.07 -10.40 -47.03
CA ASP A 238 -1.04 -10.51 -45.94
C ASP A 238 -2.43 -10.89 -46.50
N PRO A 239 -2.69 -12.19 -46.74
CA PRO A 239 -3.97 -12.66 -47.29
C PRO A 239 -5.16 -12.40 -46.35
N VAL A 240 -4.90 -12.09 -45.08
CA VAL A 240 -5.89 -11.65 -44.10
C VAL A 240 -5.53 -10.22 -43.68
N GLY A 241 -6.32 -9.23 -44.11
CA GLY A 241 -6.05 -7.80 -43.88
C GLY A 241 -6.63 -7.23 -42.59
N ARG A 242 -6.93 -8.05 -41.58
CA ARG A 242 -7.69 -7.63 -40.39
C ARG A 242 -6.93 -7.77 -39.08
N VAL A 243 -7.07 -6.77 -38.22
CA VAL A 243 -6.45 -6.66 -36.89
C VAL A 243 -7.54 -6.62 -35.82
N LEU A 244 -7.41 -7.47 -34.79
CA LEU A 244 -8.23 -7.39 -33.59
C LEU A 244 -7.54 -6.51 -32.56
N LEU A 245 -8.24 -5.48 -32.07
CA LEU A 245 -7.76 -4.55 -31.06
C LEU A 245 -8.65 -4.61 -29.80
N PRO A 246 -8.36 -5.52 -28.84
CA PRO A 246 -9.05 -5.57 -27.55
C PRO A 246 -8.53 -4.45 -26.63
N ARG A 247 -9.40 -3.53 -26.22
CA ARG A 247 -9.02 -2.38 -25.38
C ARG A 247 -10.02 -2.04 -24.26
N ALA A 248 -9.63 -1.08 -23.42
CA ALA A 248 -10.53 -0.46 -22.43
C ALA A 248 -11.61 0.38 -23.12
N ASP A 249 -12.76 0.51 -22.47
CA ASP A 249 -13.86 1.38 -22.90
C ASP A 249 -13.50 2.87 -23.04
N ILE A 250 -12.44 3.33 -22.36
CA ILE A 250 -11.99 4.74 -22.35
C ILE A 250 -10.62 4.91 -23.04
N ALA A 251 -10.20 3.97 -23.89
CA ALA A 251 -8.94 4.12 -24.63
C ALA A 251 -9.01 5.15 -25.76
N THR A 252 -7.88 5.81 -26.04
CA THR A 252 -7.72 6.81 -27.11
C THR A 252 -7.72 6.16 -28.49
N GLU A 253 -8.33 6.84 -29.48
CA GLU A 253 -8.53 6.31 -30.84
C GLU A 253 -7.26 6.29 -31.71
N THR A 254 -6.13 6.78 -31.19
CA THR A 254 -4.89 7.01 -31.96
C THR A 254 -4.35 5.74 -32.63
N LEU A 255 -4.37 4.60 -31.93
CA LEU A 255 -3.85 3.34 -32.46
C LEU A 255 -4.74 2.75 -33.57
N ALA A 256 -6.07 2.76 -33.37
CA ALA A 256 -7.00 2.23 -34.36
C ALA A 256 -6.93 3.04 -35.67
N ALA A 257 -6.94 4.37 -35.56
CA ALA A 257 -6.80 5.26 -36.72
C ALA A 257 -5.49 5.02 -37.47
N GLY A 258 -4.35 4.94 -36.76
CA GLY A 258 -3.05 4.73 -37.38
C GLY A 258 -2.87 3.37 -38.05
N LEU A 259 -3.55 2.32 -37.58
CA LEU A 259 -3.60 1.01 -38.23
C LEU A 259 -4.45 1.04 -39.50
N ILE A 260 -5.59 1.74 -39.48
CA ILE A 260 -6.44 1.96 -40.66
C ILE A 260 -5.68 2.74 -41.74
N GLU A 261 -4.95 3.80 -41.37
CA GLU A 261 -4.10 4.56 -42.29
C GLU A 261 -3.00 3.72 -42.95
N ARG A 262 -2.59 2.62 -42.28
CA ARG A 262 -1.64 1.63 -42.79
C ARG A 262 -2.28 0.55 -43.67
N GLY A 263 -3.58 0.66 -43.97
CA GLY A 263 -4.31 -0.25 -44.85
C GLY A 263 -4.98 -1.44 -44.15
N TRP A 264 -4.89 -1.54 -42.82
CA TRP A 264 -5.51 -2.64 -42.07
C TRP A 264 -6.99 -2.39 -41.78
N GLU A 265 -7.81 -3.42 -41.88
CA GLU A 265 -9.15 -3.41 -41.29
C GLU A 265 -9.04 -3.64 -39.78
N VAL A 266 -9.61 -2.76 -38.96
CA VAL A 266 -9.49 -2.85 -37.50
C VAL A 266 -10.84 -3.17 -36.86
N ASP A 267 -10.89 -4.30 -36.15
CA ASP A 267 -11.97 -4.62 -35.23
C ASP A 267 -11.60 -4.11 -33.84
N ASP A 268 -12.07 -2.90 -33.53
CA ASP A 268 -11.90 -2.29 -32.22
C ASP A 268 -12.96 -2.81 -31.23
N VAL A 269 -12.51 -3.58 -30.23
CA VAL A 269 -13.38 -4.31 -29.30
C VAL A 269 -13.13 -3.86 -27.87
N THR A 270 -14.21 -3.48 -27.19
CA THR A 270 -14.16 -3.22 -25.74
C THR A 270 -14.03 -4.55 -25.00
N ALA A 271 -12.81 -4.86 -24.55
CA ALA A 271 -12.49 -6.09 -23.82
C ALA A 271 -12.76 -5.98 -22.32
N TYR A 272 -12.66 -4.78 -21.76
CA TYR A 272 -12.94 -4.52 -20.35
C TYR A 272 -13.32 -3.07 -20.13
N ARG A 273 -13.86 -2.79 -18.94
CA ARG A 273 -14.21 -1.45 -18.49
C ARG A 273 -13.41 -1.08 -17.26
N THR A 274 -12.98 0.18 -17.23
CA THR A 274 -12.33 0.74 -16.04
C THR A 274 -13.37 1.50 -15.23
N VAL A 275 -13.83 0.93 -14.12
CA VAL A 275 -14.85 1.53 -13.26
C VAL A 275 -14.26 1.93 -11.90
N ARG A 276 -14.99 2.73 -11.14
CA ARG A 276 -14.65 2.94 -9.73
C ARG A 276 -14.78 1.62 -8.99
N ALA A 277 -13.82 1.35 -8.10
CA ALA A 277 -13.91 0.18 -7.23
C ALA A 277 -15.16 0.25 -6.35
N ALA A 278 -15.62 -0.91 -5.88
CA ALA A 278 -16.61 -0.94 -4.80
C ALA A 278 -16.07 -0.21 -3.56
N PRO A 279 -16.96 0.38 -2.73
CA PRO A 279 -16.55 0.95 -1.46
C PRO A 279 -15.72 -0.04 -0.63
N PRO A 280 -14.67 0.42 0.08
CA PRO A 280 -13.93 -0.45 0.99
C PRO A 280 -14.85 -0.97 2.13
N PRO A 281 -14.43 -2.02 2.85
CA PRO A 281 -15.13 -2.51 4.03
C PRO A 281 -15.54 -1.38 4.98
N ALA A 282 -16.69 -1.54 5.65
CA ALA A 282 -17.28 -0.50 6.50
C ALA A 282 -16.29 0.03 7.55
N GLU A 283 -15.53 -0.87 8.18
CA GLU A 283 -14.49 -0.52 9.16
C GLU A 283 -13.45 0.45 8.60
N ILE A 284 -12.91 0.19 7.40
CA ILE A 284 -11.93 1.08 6.76
C ILE A 284 -12.58 2.42 6.41
N ARG A 285 -13.80 2.39 5.87
CA ARG A 285 -14.55 3.61 5.51
C ARG A 285 -14.82 4.48 6.75
N ASP A 286 -15.16 3.87 7.86
CA ASP A 286 -15.43 4.57 9.11
C ASP A 286 -14.13 5.08 9.73
N ALA A 287 -13.02 4.34 9.61
CA ALA A 287 -11.68 4.81 9.98
C ALA A 287 -11.25 6.03 9.13
N ILE A 288 -11.51 6.04 7.82
CA ILE A 288 -11.23 7.20 6.95
C ILE A 288 -11.96 8.46 7.47
N LYS A 289 -13.24 8.32 7.84
CA LYS A 289 -14.08 9.44 8.27
C LYS A 289 -13.85 9.89 9.71
N SER A 290 -13.48 8.96 10.60
CA SER A 290 -13.21 9.25 12.03
C SER A 290 -11.75 9.60 12.32
N GLY A 291 -10.88 9.50 11.30
CA GLY A 291 -9.48 9.85 11.38
C GLY A 291 -8.56 8.71 11.80
N GLY A 292 -9.00 7.45 11.74
CA GLY A 292 -8.20 6.26 12.03
C GLY A 292 -6.91 6.10 11.20
N PHE A 293 -6.68 6.96 10.20
CA PHE A 293 -5.44 7.08 9.44
C PHE A 293 -4.69 8.37 9.78
N ASP A 294 -3.38 8.26 9.99
CA ASP A 294 -2.49 9.39 10.23
C ASP A 294 -2.21 10.15 8.94
N ALA A 295 -2.10 9.44 7.81
CA ALA A 295 -1.90 10.06 6.50
C ALA A 295 -2.65 9.35 5.36
N VAL A 296 -2.83 10.05 4.25
CA VAL A 296 -3.25 9.52 2.94
C VAL A 296 -2.32 10.02 1.84
N LEU A 297 -1.91 9.13 0.93
CA LEU A 297 -1.04 9.47 -0.21
C LEU A 297 -1.82 9.42 -1.52
N PHE A 298 -1.87 10.52 -2.26
CA PHE A 298 -2.46 10.55 -3.60
C PHE A 298 -1.39 10.67 -4.70
N THR A 299 -1.35 9.67 -5.58
CA THR A 299 -0.40 9.62 -6.71
C THR A 299 -0.97 10.18 -8.01
N SER A 300 -2.26 10.53 -8.04
CA SER A 300 -2.89 11.14 -9.20
C SER A 300 -4.23 11.78 -8.86
N SER A 301 -4.69 12.71 -9.69
CA SER A 301 -6.05 13.27 -9.57
C SER A 301 -7.15 12.19 -9.58
N SER A 302 -6.99 11.09 -10.33
CA SER A 302 -7.99 10.02 -10.36
C SER A 302 -8.10 9.29 -9.01
N THR A 303 -6.98 9.07 -8.31
CA THR A 303 -7.00 8.47 -6.97
C THR A 303 -7.76 9.33 -5.96
N VAL A 304 -7.63 10.67 -6.04
CA VAL A 304 -8.40 11.63 -5.21
C VAL A 304 -9.89 11.48 -5.47
N ARG A 305 -10.31 11.65 -6.73
CA ARG A 305 -11.73 11.62 -7.13
C ARG A 305 -12.38 10.30 -6.75
N ASN A 306 -11.68 9.20 -7.00
CA ASN A 306 -12.23 7.88 -6.77
C ASN A 306 -12.29 7.54 -5.28
N LEU A 307 -11.23 7.80 -4.49
CA LEU A 307 -11.28 7.56 -3.05
C LEU A 307 -12.42 8.36 -2.40
N VAL A 308 -12.52 9.65 -2.68
CA VAL A 308 -13.58 10.50 -2.10
C VAL A 308 -14.96 10.02 -2.56
N GLY A 309 -15.09 9.56 -3.80
CA GLY A 309 -16.34 9.02 -4.33
C GLY A 309 -16.80 7.72 -3.67
N ILE A 310 -15.88 6.82 -3.30
CA ILE A 310 -16.23 5.48 -2.79
C ILE A 310 -16.17 5.38 -1.26
N ALA A 311 -15.32 6.17 -0.61
CA ALA A 311 -15.09 6.12 0.84
C ALA A 311 -15.49 7.41 1.57
N GLY A 312 -15.67 8.52 0.85
CA GLY A 312 -15.86 9.85 1.43
C GLY A 312 -14.54 10.57 1.71
N LYS A 313 -14.64 11.80 2.23
CA LYS A 313 -13.45 12.62 2.53
C LYS A 313 -12.71 12.05 3.74
N PRO A 314 -11.37 11.96 3.69
CA PRO A 314 -10.56 11.74 4.88
C PRO A 314 -10.87 12.79 5.96
N HIS A 315 -10.80 12.39 7.23
CA HIS A 315 -10.98 13.30 8.35
C HIS A 315 -9.96 14.45 8.31
N ALA A 316 -10.34 15.64 8.77
CA ALA A 316 -9.50 16.85 8.70
C ALA A 316 -8.15 16.77 9.46
N ARG A 317 -7.98 15.75 10.29
CA ARG A 317 -6.74 15.45 11.03
C ARG A 317 -5.75 14.61 10.22
N THR A 318 -6.24 13.84 9.26
CA THR A 318 -5.41 12.96 8.44
C THR A 318 -4.56 13.84 7.54
N VAL A 319 -3.25 13.64 7.58
CA VAL A 319 -2.28 14.35 6.75
C VAL A 319 -2.49 13.96 5.30
N VAL A 320 -2.69 14.94 4.42
CA VAL A 320 -2.87 14.66 2.99
C VAL A 320 -1.58 14.95 2.24
N ALA A 321 -0.95 13.90 1.75
CA ALA A 321 0.23 13.97 0.91
C ALA A 321 -0.16 13.73 -0.56
N VAL A 322 0.31 14.59 -1.47
CA VAL A 322 0.02 14.51 -2.90
C VAL A 322 1.32 14.49 -3.70
N ILE A 323 1.38 13.72 -4.78
CA ILE A 323 2.61 13.56 -5.57
C ILE A 323 3.03 14.83 -6.33
N GLY A 324 2.10 15.74 -6.63
CA GLY A 324 2.40 16.90 -7.45
C GLY A 324 1.23 17.86 -7.69
N PRO A 325 1.46 18.95 -8.43
CA PRO A 325 0.58 20.13 -8.46
C PRO A 325 -0.85 19.84 -8.93
N LYS A 326 -0.99 19.08 -10.03
CA LYS A 326 -2.30 18.72 -10.58
C LYS A 326 -3.14 17.88 -9.62
N THR A 327 -2.48 17.02 -8.83
CA THR A 327 -3.13 16.23 -7.79
C THR A 327 -3.52 17.13 -6.60
N ALA A 328 -2.69 18.11 -6.25
CA ALA A 328 -2.97 19.09 -5.20
C ALA A 328 -4.18 19.98 -5.53
N GLU A 329 -4.27 20.47 -6.77
CA GLU A 329 -5.43 21.21 -7.29
C GLU A 329 -6.70 20.37 -7.15
N THR A 330 -6.67 19.11 -7.62
CA THR A 330 -7.82 18.19 -7.50
C THR A 330 -8.17 17.91 -6.03
N ALA A 331 -7.19 17.72 -5.15
CA ALA A 331 -7.44 17.53 -3.71
C ALA A 331 -8.17 18.75 -3.12
N THR A 332 -7.75 19.96 -3.50
CA THR A 332 -8.34 21.22 -3.06
C THR A 332 -9.76 21.42 -3.59
N GLU A 333 -10.03 21.10 -4.87
CA GLU A 333 -11.38 21.09 -5.46
C GLU A 333 -12.34 20.19 -4.68
N PHE A 334 -11.86 19.06 -4.18
CA PHE A 334 -12.64 18.14 -3.35
C PHE A 334 -12.69 18.55 -1.86
N GLY A 335 -12.15 19.72 -1.51
CA GLY A 335 -12.15 20.29 -0.17
C GLY A 335 -11.22 19.58 0.80
N LEU A 336 -10.12 18.99 0.30
CA LEU A 336 -9.03 18.44 1.12
C LEU A 336 -7.94 19.50 1.29
N ARG A 337 -7.39 19.61 2.51
CA ARG A 337 -6.20 20.41 2.78
C ARG A 337 -4.99 19.59 2.33
N VAL A 338 -4.11 20.15 1.50
CA VAL A 338 -2.84 19.51 1.15
C VAL A 338 -1.79 19.90 2.18
N ASP A 339 -1.20 18.89 2.85
CA ASP A 339 -0.19 19.09 3.89
C ASP A 339 1.24 18.87 3.38
N VAL A 340 1.39 17.93 2.45
CA VAL A 340 2.69 17.48 1.95
C VAL A 340 2.66 17.38 0.43
N GLN A 341 3.63 17.98 -0.22
CA GLN A 341 3.90 17.82 -1.65
C GLN A 341 5.42 17.79 -1.87
N PRO A 342 5.97 16.75 -2.52
CA PRO A 342 7.40 16.70 -2.83
C PRO A 342 7.77 17.69 -3.94
N GLN A 343 9.07 17.96 -4.08
CA GLN A 343 9.59 18.80 -5.18
C GLN A 343 9.49 18.09 -6.54
N HIS A 344 9.82 16.79 -6.60
CA HIS A 344 9.67 15.99 -7.80
C HIS A 344 8.50 15.00 -7.65
N ALA A 345 7.75 14.83 -8.75
CA ALA A 345 6.59 13.95 -8.78
C ALA A 345 7.01 12.47 -8.89
N SER A 346 7.51 11.92 -7.79
CA SER A 346 7.96 10.54 -7.66
C SER A 346 7.40 9.89 -6.39
N VAL A 347 7.17 8.58 -6.41
CA VAL A 347 6.77 7.82 -5.20
C VAL A 347 7.85 7.87 -4.12
N PRO A 348 9.16 7.68 -4.41
CA PRO A 348 10.22 7.88 -3.43
C PRO A 348 10.14 9.24 -2.72
N ASP A 349 10.10 10.33 -3.48
CA ASP A 349 10.10 11.69 -2.95
C ASP A 349 8.84 11.97 -2.14
N LEU A 350 7.68 11.42 -2.55
CA LEU A 350 6.43 11.56 -1.81
C LEU A 350 6.51 10.90 -0.42
N VAL A 351 7.08 9.70 -0.33
CA VAL A 351 7.24 8.99 0.96
C VAL A 351 8.26 9.71 1.84
N GLU A 352 9.37 10.19 1.25
CA GLU A 352 10.38 10.96 1.97
C GLU A 352 9.83 12.29 2.49
N ALA A 353 9.06 13.01 1.69
CA ALA A 353 8.40 14.24 2.10
C ALA A 353 7.43 14.01 3.27
N LEU A 354 6.66 12.91 3.26
CA LEU A 354 5.81 12.54 4.40
C LEU A 354 6.64 12.21 5.64
N ALA A 355 7.74 11.47 5.50
CA ALA A 355 8.64 11.12 6.59
C ALA A 355 9.24 12.37 7.25
N SER A 356 9.75 13.32 6.45
CA SER A 356 10.27 14.59 6.94
C SER A 356 9.19 15.40 7.67
N TYR A 357 7.99 15.49 7.09
CA TYR A 357 6.85 16.15 7.73
C TYR A 357 6.49 15.53 9.09
N ALA A 358 6.51 14.19 9.20
CA ALA A 358 6.21 13.49 10.45
C ALA A 358 7.25 13.78 11.54
N VAL A 359 8.54 13.85 11.17
CA VAL A 359 9.62 14.23 12.09
C VAL A 359 9.44 15.66 12.58
N GLU A 360 9.20 16.62 11.68
CA GLU A 360 8.94 18.01 12.06
C GLU A 360 7.71 18.14 12.96
N LEU A 361 6.63 17.41 12.65
CA LEU A 361 5.40 17.42 13.45
C LEU A 361 5.69 16.90 14.87
N ARG A 362 6.48 15.84 14.99
CA ARG A 362 6.90 15.29 16.29
C ARG A 362 7.72 16.30 17.09
N GLU A 363 8.69 16.96 16.47
CA GLU A 363 9.51 18.00 17.11
C GLU A 363 8.67 19.19 17.57
N LYS A 364 7.74 19.66 16.72
CA LYS A 364 6.80 20.73 17.05
C LYS A 364 5.94 20.36 18.26
N LEU A 365 5.38 19.14 18.30
CA LEU A 365 4.58 18.65 19.42
C LEU A 365 5.41 18.50 20.71
N ALA A 366 6.66 18.06 20.60
CA ALA A 366 7.59 17.96 21.73
C ALA A 366 7.93 19.33 22.33
N ALA A 367 8.03 20.38 21.52
CA ALA A 367 8.27 21.74 21.98
C ALA A 367 7.04 22.41 22.64
N MET A 368 5.82 21.89 22.46
CA MET A 368 4.60 22.49 23.02
C MET A 368 4.42 22.20 24.53
N PRO A 369 3.98 23.19 25.34
CA PRO A 369 3.74 23.01 26.77
C PRO A 369 2.59 22.01 27.05
N ALA A 370 2.74 21.19 28.10
CA ALA A 370 1.88 20.03 28.40
C ALA A 370 0.36 20.35 28.49
N LYS A 371 -0.03 21.57 28.90
CA LYS A 371 -1.45 22.00 28.93
C LYS A 371 -2.06 22.16 27.54
N GLN A 372 -1.29 22.53 26.51
CA GLN A 372 -1.76 22.68 25.14
C GLN A 372 -1.80 21.35 24.37
N ARG A 373 -0.98 20.36 24.78
CA ARG A 373 -1.02 18.98 24.22
C ARG A 373 -2.36 18.28 24.48
N ARG A 374 -3.03 18.56 25.60
CA ARG A 374 -4.35 17.97 25.94
C ARG A 374 -5.51 18.51 25.10
N GLY A 375 -5.37 19.71 24.52
CA GLY A 375 -6.42 20.38 23.73
C GLY A 375 -6.33 20.18 22.22
N SER A 376 -5.18 19.72 21.71
CA SER A 376 -5.05 19.35 20.30
C SER A 376 -5.78 18.02 20.09
N LYS A 377 -6.76 18.00 19.17
CA LYS A 377 -7.57 16.82 18.80
C LYS A 377 -6.76 15.75 18.03
N VAL A 378 -5.56 15.42 18.49
CA VAL A 378 -4.80 14.28 18.01
C VAL A 378 -5.27 13.10 18.86
N GLN A 379 -6.30 12.38 18.40
CA GLN A 379 -6.79 11.14 19.02
C GLN A 379 -6.68 9.97 18.03
N GLY A 380 -5.48 9.72 17.50
CA GLY A 380 -5.16 8.48 16.79
C GLY A 380 -4.56 7.43 17.71
N PRO A 381 -4.33 6.19 17.24
CA PRO A 381 -3.48 5.24 17.95
C PRO A 381 -2.10 5.83 18.30
N THR A 382 -1.63 6.81 17.53
CA THR A 382 -0.45 7.65 17.78
C THR A 382 -0.58 8.57 19.01
N ALA A 383 -1.81 8.91 19.44
CA ALA A 383 -2.08 9.77 20.60
C ALA A 383 -1.82 9.07 21.95
N LEU A 384 -1.78 7.74 21.97
CA LEU A 384 -1.28 6.99 23.12
C LEU A 384 0.25 7.10 23.25
N ARG A 385 0.97 7.38 22.15
CA ARG A 385 2.44 7.36 22.10
C ARG A 385 3.10 8.71 22.42
N PHE A 386 2.32 9.78 22.49
CA PHE A 386 2.79 11.15 22.83
C PHE A 386 2.22 11.67 24.16
N ARG A 387 1.59 10.79 24.95
CA ARG A 387 1.01 11.13 26.25
C ARG A 387 2.02 11.03 27.38
#